data_AF-A0A945M8F3-F1
#
_entry.id   AF-A0A945M8F3-F1
#
_cell.length_a   1.000
_cell.length_b   1.000
_cell.length_c   1.000
_cell.angle_alpha   90.00
_cell.angle_beta   90.00
_cell.angle_gamma   90.00
#
_symmetry.space_group_name_H-M   'P 1'
#
loop_
_entity.id
_entity.type
_entity.pdbx_description
1 polymer ?
#
loop_
_entity_poly.entity_id
_entity_poly.type
_entity_poly.pdbx_seq_one_letter_code
_entity_poly.pdbx_strand_id
1 'polypeptide(L)'
;MGGKAAARRLLGAVFVYAFVWAGTTDVARAADDGQETAALAPIFDIDGQIALPGILGFEDAATYRAIFGLQEAGRWQAADREIKKLKDKRLLGYVLAQRYMHPTAYRSKYAELRDWLAEYADHPDADRLHALAKKRQSKGTANPAAPKGSIYNGWAISYGDDGYYRSSKKLGPAATKRKQTVERTVRNRLRKGWPTGAMEILETDEAKRLFDAVEIARIRASVAETYYLNNKDKEALAAADDAAGKGEWASQAHWA
;
A
#
# COMPACT_ATOMS: atom_id res chain seq x y z
N MET A 1 21.96 65.17 -76.68
CA MET A 1 23.19 64.85 -75.93
C MET A 1 22.80 64.54 -74.49
N GLY A 2 23.31 63.43 -73.92
CA GLY A 2 23.52 63.29 -72.47
C GLY A 2 22.43 62.65 -71.59
N GLY A 3 22.43 61.30 -71.52
CA GLY A 3 22.75 60.60 -70.26
C GLY A 3 21.74 60.49 -69.08
N LYS A 4 21.11 59.30 -69.00
CA LYS A 4 20.95 58.39 -67.82
C LYS A 4 20.11 58.79 -66.56
N ALA A 5 18.97 58.11 -66.47
CA ALA A 5 18.60 57.05 -65.49
C ALA A 5 17.98 57.34 -64.10
N ALA A 6 16.97 56.47 -63.82
CA ALA A 6 16.41 55.98 -62.54
C ALA A 6 15.47 56.91 -61.76
N ALA A 7 14.39 56.46 -61.11
CA ALA A 7 13.55 55.26 -61.19
C ALA A 7 12.25 55.60 -60.42
N ARG A 8 11.12 55.16 -60.95
CA ARG A 8 9.75 55.42 -60.48
C ARG A 8 9.46 54.82 -59.09
N ARG A 9 8.71 55.55 -58.24
CA ARG A 9 7.66 54.97 -57.37
C ARG A 9 6.51 55.99 -57.21
N LEU A 10 5.31 55.59 -57.65
CA LEU A 10 4.08 56.37 -57.61
C LEU A 10 3.32 56.09 -56.31
N LEU A 11 2.79 57.19 -55.76
CA LEU A 11 1.89 57.29 -54.61
C LEU A 11 0.52 56.65 -54.89
N GLY A 12 -0.09 56.10 -53.84
CA GLY A 12 -1.50 55.74 -53.81
C GLY A 12 -1.97 55.57 -52.36
N ALA A 13 -2.68 56.58 -51.86
CA ALA A 13 -3.26 56.62 -50.52
C ALA A 13 -4.47 55.68 -50.40
N VAL A 14 -4.63 55.02 -49.24
CA VAL A 14 -5.80 54.20 -48.91
C VAL A 14 -6.40 54.68 -47.59
N PHE A 15 -7.71 54.88 -47.63
CA PHE A 15 -8.60 55.34 -46.57
C PHE A 15 -8.73 54.33 -45.41
N VAL A 16 -8.83 54.86 -44.20
CA VAL A 16 -9.06 54.14 -42.94
C VAL A 16 -10.53 53.68 -42.85
N TYR A 17 -10.74 52.39 -42.55
CA TYR A 17 -12.02 51.87 -42.07
C TYR A 17 -11.78 51.23 -40.70
N ALA A 18 -12.39 51.77 -39.65
CA ALA A 18 -12.34 51.19 -38.31
C ALA A 18 -13.36 50.04 -38.22
N PHE A 19 -12.88 48.82 -38.03
CA PHE A 19 -13.69 47.65 -37.73
C PHE A 19 -13.42 47.24 -36.28
N VAL A 20 -14.41 47.38 -35.41
CA VAL A 20 -14.35 46.89 -34.02
C VAL A 20 -14.59 45.39 -34.06
N TRP A 21 -13.55 44.60 -33.79
CA TRP A 21 -13.63 43.15 -33.66
C TRP A 21 -13.80 42.81 -32.18
N ALA A 22 -15.01 42.38 -31.79
CA ALA A 22 -15.23 41.74 -30.49
C ALA A 22 -14.66 40.31 -30.56
N GLY A 23 -13.36 40.18 -30.28
CA GLY A 23 -12.71 38.88 -30.16
C GLY A 23 -13.12 38.22 -28.85
N THR A 24 -13.98 37.22 -28.93
CA THR A 24 -14.09 36.19 -27.90
C THR A 24 -12.76 35.45 -27.85
N THR A 25 -12.03 35.55 -26.75
CA THR A 25 -10.87 34.70 -26.50
C THR A 25 -11.39 33.28 -26.31
N ASP A 26 -11.36 32.47 -27.38
CA ASP A 26 -11.39 31.01 -27.26
C ASP A 26 -10.14 30.59 -26.51
N VAL A 27 -10.26 30.48 -25.19
CA VAL A 27 -9.29 29.77 -24.38
C VAL A 27 -9.48 28.31 -24.77
N ALA A 28 -8.61 27.83 -25.67
CA ALA A 28 -8.52 26.43 -26.02
C ALA A 28 -8.41 25.61 -24.72
N ARG A 29 -9.53 25.01 -24.32
CA ARG A 29 -9.59 24.05 -23.24
C ARG A 29 -8.75 22.88 -23.70
N ALA A 30 -7.58 22.73 -23.10
CA ALA A 30 -6.74 21.55 -23.26
C ALA A 30 -7.66 20.32 -23.12
N ALA A 31 -7.63 19.46 -24.13
CA ALA A 31 -8.30 18.18 -24.08
C ALA A 31 -7.87 17.49 -22.78
N ASP A 32 -8.86 17.17 -21.97
CA ASP A 32 -8.74 16.24 -20.86
C ASP A 32 -8.38 14.90 -21.51
N ASP A 33 -7.07 14.61 -21.59
CA ASP A 33 -6.57 13.26 -21.87
C ASP A 33 -7.00 12.43 -20.66
N GLY A 34 -8.27 12.04 -20.68
CA GLY A 34 -8.91 11.26 -19.65
C GLY A 34 -8.05 10.05 -19.40
N GLN A 35 -7.60 9.91 -18.16
CA GLN A 35 -6.86 8.73 -17.75
C GLN A 35 -7.68 7.51 -18.15
N GLU A 36 -7.15 6.72 -19.09
CA GLU A 36 -7.68 5.41 -19.44
C GLU A 36 -7.47 4.51 -18.23
N THR A 37 -8.38 4.64 -17.26
CA THR A 37 -8.48 3.71 -16.17
C THR A 37 -8.90 2.38 -16.78
N ALA A 38 -8.06 1.36 -16.59
CA ALA A 38 -8.39 -0.02 -16.92
C ALA A 38 -9.49 -0.52 -15.97
N ALA A 39 -10.69 0.04 -16.08
CA ALA A 39 -11.87 -0.44 -15.39
C ALA A 39 -12.33 -1.70 -16.12
N LEU A 40 -12.12 -2.86 -15.51
CA LEU A 40 -12.88 -4.04 -15.88
C LEU A 40 -14.36 -3.70 -15.75
N ALA A 41 -15.16 -4.03 -16.76
CA ALA A 41 -16.61 -3.85 -16.68
C ALA A 41 -17.12 -4.49 -15.39
N PRO A 42 -17.90 -3.78 -14.55
CA PRO A 42 -18.41 -4.33 -13.31
C PRO A 42 -19.25 -5.57 -13.65
N ILE A 43 -18.82 -6.72 -13.14
CA ILE A 43 -19.67 -7.91 -13.11
C ILE A 43 -20.69 -7.61 -12.02
N PHE A 44 -21.97 -7.88 -12.26
CA PHE A 44 -23.01 -7.70 -11.25
C PHE A 44 -23.48 -9.07 -10.75
N ASP A 45 -23.72 -9.18 -9.44
CA ASP A 45 -24.36 -10.37 -8.88
C ASP A 45 -25.88 -10.36 -9.14
N ILE A 46 -26.55 -11.41 -8.68
CA ILE A 46 -28.02 -11.57 -8.79
C ILE A 46 -28.81 -10.47 -8.09
N ASP A 47 -28.18 -9.73 -7.17
CA ASP A 47 -28.78 -8.60 -6.44
C ASP A 47 -28.38 -7.24 -7.03
N GLY A 48 -27.65 -7.22 -8.15
CA GLY A 48 -27.23 -6.00 -8.83
C GLY A 48 -26.06 -5.26 -8.17
N GLN A 49 -25.32 -5.92 -7.27
CA GLN A 49 -24.10 -5.38 -6.66
C GLN A 49 -22.89 -5.70 -7.52
N ILE A 50 -21.83 -4.89 -7.44
CA ILE A 50 -20.56 -5.17 -8.13
C ILE A 50 -20.00 -6.49 -7.59
N ALA A 51 -20.15 -7.55 -8.36
CA ALA A 51 -19.49 -8.82 -8.16
C ALA A 51 -18.01 -8.66 -8.49
N LEU A 52 -17.17 -8.71 -7.46
CA LEU A 52 -15.73 -8.83 -7.66
C LEU A 52 -15.44 -10.14 -8.41
N PRO A 53 -14.51 -10.14 -9.38
CA PRO A 53 -14.13 -11.38 -10.06
C PRO A 53 -13.73 -12.43 -9.02
N GLY A 54 -14.36 -13.60 -9.10
CA GLY A 54 -14.06 -14.72 -8.22
C GLY A 54 -12.66 -15.25 -8.49
N ILE A 55 -11.67 -14.78 -7.71
CA ILE A 55 -10.27 -15.24 -7.79
C ILE A 55 -10.20 -16.76 -7.58
N LEU A 56 -11.12 -17.29 -6.77
CA LEU A 56 -11.28 -18.70 -6.46
C LEU A 56 -12.70 -19.15 -6.80
N GLY A 57 -12.85 -20.38 -7.29
CA GLY A 57 -14.16 -20.99 -7.50
C GLY A 57 -14.95 -21.08 -6.19
N PHE A 58 -16.27 -20.90 -6.25
CA PHE A 58 -17.15 -20.91 -5.08
C PHE A 58 -17.00 -22.18 -4.21
N GLU A 59 -16.85 -23.35 -4.85
CA GLU A 59 -16.66 -24.64 -4.17
C GLU A 59 -15.36 -24.67 -3.35
N ASP A 60 -14.23 -24.28 -3.95
CA ASP A 60 -12.94 -24.25 -3.25
C ASP A 60 -12.96 -23.20 -2.14
N ALA A 61 -13.59 -22.03 -2.35
CA ALA A 61 -13.72 -21.00 -1.33
C ALA A 61 -14.51 -21.50 -0.11
N ALA A 62 -15.62 -22.22 -0.33
CA ALA A 62 -16.38 -22.86 0.73
C ALA A 62 -15.54 -23.94 1.45
N THR A 63 -14.79 -24.74 0.70
CA THR A 63 -13.93 -25.80 1.24
C THR A 63 -12.81 -25.22 2.09
N TYR A 64 -12.14 -24.14 1.66
CA TYR A 64 -11.14 -23.44 2.46
C TYR A 64 -11.72 -22.91 3.76
N ARG A 65 -12.88 -22.25 3.74
CA ARG A 65 -13.55 -21.79 4.97
C ARG A 65 -13.79 -22.94 5.95
N ALA A 66 -14.25 -24.09 5.46
CA ALA A 66 -14.42 -25.28 6.29
C ALA A 66 -13.09 -25.79 6.85
N ILE A 67 -12.02 -25.84 6.04
CA ILE A 67 -10.68 -26.23 6.50
C ILE A 67 -10.19 -25.33 7.63
N PHE A 68 -10.25 -24.01 7.47
CA PHE A 68 -9.79 -23.06 8.49
C PHE A 68 -10.53 -23.22 9.82
N GLY A 69 -11.87 -23.36 9.79
CA GLY A 69 -12.66 -23.59 11.00
C GLY A 69 -12.39 -24.95 11.65
N LEU A 70 -12.19 -26.01 10.86
CA LEU A 70 -11.82 -27.33 11.38
C LEU A 70 -10.44 -27.31 12.05
N GLN A 71 -9.47 -26.59 11.47
CA GLN A 71 -8.13 -26.45 12.03
C GLN A 71 -8.11 -25.61 13.30
N GLU A 72 -8.90 -24.54 13.36
CA GLU A 72 -9.09 -23.74 14.59
C GLU A 72 -9.65 -24.60 15.74
N ALA A 73 -10.57 -25.52 15.42
CA ALA A 73 -11.09 -26.49 16.39
C ALA A 73 -10.17 -27.70 16.65
N GLY A 74 -8.97 -27.74 16.06
CA GLY A 74 -8.03 -28.86 16.20
C GLY A 74 -8.46 -30.18 15.55
N ARG A 75 -9.46 -30.15 14.64
CA ARG A 75 -10.02 -31.33 13.96
C ARG A 75 -9.20 -31.72 12.72
N TRP A 76 -7.95 -32.12 12.93
CA TRP A 76 -6.95 -32.34 11.86
C TRP A 76 -7.39 -33.35 10.79
N GLN A 77 -7.91 -34.50 11.21
CA GLN A 77 -8.33 -35.55 10.28
C GLN A 77 -9.50 -35.11 9.39
N ALA A 78 -10.40 -34.27 9.92
CA ALA A 78 -11.48 -33.70 9.13
C ALA A 78 -10.94 -32.65 8.16
N ALA A 79 -10.05 -31.76 8.62
CA ALA A 79 -9.38 -30.80 7.76
C ALA A 79 -8.62 -31.49 6.62
N ASP A 80 -7.88 -32.57 6.89
CA ASP A 80 -7.15 -33.33 5.87
C ASP A 80 -8.07 -33.97 4.82
N ARG A 81 -9.30 -34.37 5.21
CA ARG A 81 -10.30 -34.84 4.25
C ARG A 81 -10.80 -33.72 3.35
N GLU A 82 -11.03 -32.53 3.90
CA GLU A 82 -11.44 -31.36 3.10
C GLU A 82 -10.31 -30.87 2.18
N ILE A 83 -9.05 -30.86 2.65
CA ILE A 83 -7.88 -30.49 1.84
C ILE A 83 -7.77 -31.38 0.59
N LYS A 84 -8.12 -32.66 0.69
CA LYS A 84 -8.09 -33.60 -0.45
C LYS A 84 -9.14 -33.28 -1.52
N LYS A 85 -10.20 -32.54 -1.19
CA LYS A 85 -11.26 -32.15 -2.13
C LYS A 85 -10.92 -30.90 -2.94
N LEU A 86 -9.94 -30.11 -2.48
CA LEU A 86 -9.53 -28.86 -3.14
C LEU A 86 -9.04 -29.13 -4.56
N LYS A 87 -9.59 -28.38 -5.53
CA LYS A 87 -9.15 -28.38 -6.92
C LYS A 87 -8.02 -27.38 -7.12
N ASP A 88 -8.23 -26.13 -6.68
CA ASP A 88 -7.19 -25.11 -6.62
C ASP A 88 -6.48 -25.16 -5.25
N LYS A 89 -5.14 -25.29 -5.24
CA LYS A 89 -4.31 -25.39 -4.04
C LYS A 89 -3.49 -24.13 -3.75
N ARG A 90 -3.73 -23.02 -4.44
CA ARG A 90 -2.94 -21.78 -4.29
C ARG A 90 -2.94 -21.22 -2.86
N LEU A 91 -3.99 -21.47 -2.07
CA LEU A 91 -4.06 -21.03 -0.67
C LEU A 91 -3.57 -22.09 0.33
N LEU A 92 -2.97 -23.19 -0.13
CA LEU A 92 -2.50 -24.25 0.77
C LEU A 92 -1.39 -23.77 1.71
N GLY A 93 -0.56 -22.80 1.27
CA GLY A 93 0.44 -22.13 2.11
C GLY A 93 -0.17 -21.55 3.40
N TYR A 94 -1.28 -20.82 3.28
CA TYR A 94 -2.03 -20.25 4.41
C TYR A 94 -2.63 -21.32 5.33
N VAL A 95 -3.20 -22.37 4.75
CA VAL A 95 -3.76 -23.51 5.50
C VAL A 95 -2.69 -24.19 6.36
N LEU A 96 -1.52 -24.46 5.77
CA LEU A 96 -0.40 -25.08 6.48
C LEU A 96 0.19 -24.14 7.53
N ALA A 97 0.30 -22.84 7.25
CA ALA A 97 0.74 -21.85 8.22
C ALA A 97 -0.13 -21.84 9.48
N GLN A 98 -1.46 -21.80 9.32
CA GLN A 98 -2.40 -21.86 10.46
C GLN A 98 -2.20 -23.15 11.27
N ARG A 99 -2.06 -24.30 10.61
CA ARG A 99 -1.81 -25.59 11.28
C ARG A 99 -0.53 -25.56 12.09
N TYR A 100 0.57 -25.11 11.48
CA TYR A 100 1.88 -25.11 12.12
C TYR A 100 2.00 -24.08 13.24
N MET A 101 1.18 -23.03 13.22
CA MET A 101 1.12 -21.99 14.25
C MET A 101 0.00 -22.19 15.26
N HIS A 102 -0.71 -23.33 15.23
CA HIS A 102 -1.81 -23.56 16.16
C HIS A 102 -1.33 -23.52 17.62
N PRO A 103 -2.05 -22.84 18.54
CA PRO A 103 -1.56 -22.57 19.89
C PRO A 103 -1.39 -23.82 20.77
N THR A 104 -2.29 -24.81 20.63
CA THR A 104 -2.36 -25.95 21.56
C THR A 104 -2.43 -27.33 20.87
N ALA A 105 -3.38 -27.51 19.95
CA ALA A 105 -3.72 -28.81 19.37
C ALA A 105 -2.76 -29.33 18.28
N TYR A 106 -1.78 -28.56 17.81
CA TYR A 106 -0.77 -29.02 16.86
C TYR A 106 0.62 -28.54 17.22
N ARG A 107 1.61 -29.44 17.13
CA ARG A 107 3.02 -29.14 17.37
C ARG A 107 3.85 -29.55 16.16
N SER A 108 4.17 -28.58 15.33
CA SER A 108 4.96 -28.78 14.12
C SER A 108 6.40 -29.22 14.39
N LYS A 109 6.93 -30.07 13.53
CA LYS A 109 8.31 -30.54 13.56
C LYS A 109 9.21 -29.57 12.78
N TYR A 110 10.52 -29.61 13.07
CA TYR A 110 11.49 -28.80 12.33
C TYR A 110 11.43 -29.07 10.82
N ALA A 111 11.32 -30.33 10.41
CA ALA A 111 11.24 -30.72 9.00
C ALA A 111 10.04 -30.07 8.29
N GLU A 112 8.86 -30.10 8.90
CA GLU A 112 7.64 -29.48 8.33
C GLU A 112 7.82 -27.98 8.13
N LEU A 113 8.40 -27.29 9.12
CA LEU A 113 8.65 -25.86 9.04
C LEU A 113 9.71 -25.53 7.98
N ARG A 114 10.77 -26.32 7.89
CA ARG A 114 11.82 -26.18 6.88
C ARG A 114 11.24 -26.36 5.48
N ASP A 115 10.45 -27.40 5.27
CA ASP A 115 9.90 -27.75 3.96
C ASP A 115 8.87 -26.71 3.53
N TRP A 116 8.02 -26.23 4.45
CA TRP A 116 7.12 -25.12 4.19
C TRP A 116 7.87 -23.83 3.84
N LEU A 117 8.97 -23.52 4.53
CA LEU A 117 9.78 -22.33 4.23
C LEU A 117 10.50 -22.44 2.88
N ALA A 118 10.79 -23.64 2.39
CA ALA A 118 11.37 -23.81 1.07
C ALA A 118 10.38 -23.41 -0.04
N GLU A 119 9.08 -23.63 0.17
CA GLU A 119 8.03 -23.39 -0.83
C GLU A 119 7.34 -22.02 -0.65
N TYR A 120 7.12 -21.58 0.59
CA TYR A 120 6.31 -20.41 0.94
C TYR A 120 7.10 -19.31 1.67
N ALA A 121 8.38 -19.11 1.33
CA ALA A 121 9.26 -18.11 1.96
C ALA A 121 8.78 -16.66 1.82
N ASP A 122 7.95 -16.36 0.83
CA ASP A 122 7.34 -15.06 0.53
C ASP A 122 6.02 -14.80 1.27
N HIS A 123 5.50 -15.81 1.96
CA HIS A 123 4.23 -15.72 2.67
C HIS A 123 4.34 -14.78 3.89
N PRO A 124 3.27 -14.05 4.26
CA PRO A 124 3.28 -13.13 5.41
C PRO A 124 3.69 -13.79 6.73
N ASP A 125 3.35 -15.07 6.92
CA ASP A 125 3.71 -15.85 8.12
C ASP A 125 5.14 -16.42 8.12
N ALA A 126 5.91 -16.24 7.03
CA ALA A 126 7.21 -16.86 6.87
C ALA A 126 8.20 -16.43 7.96
N ASP A 127 8.18 -15.16 8.38
CA ASP A 127 9.02 -14.69 9.47
C ASP A 127 8.75 -15.42 10.80
N ARG A 128 7.47 -15.63 11.11
CA ARG A 128 7.05 -16.31 12.35
C ARG A 128 7.41 -17.79 12.32
N LEU A 129 7.16 -18.45 11.19
CA LEU A 129 7.47 -19.87 10.99
C LEU A 129 8.97 -20.12 10.95
N HIS A 130 9.76 -19.23 10.36
CA HIS A 130 11.22 -19.28 10.38
C HIS A 130 11.80 -19.10 11.78
N ALA A 131 11.28 -18.15 12.57
CA ALA A 131 11.66 -18.00 13.97
C ALA A 131 11.31 -19.27 14.78
N LEU A 132 10.15 -19.88 14.52
CA LEU A 132 9.76 -21.14 15.14
C LEU A 132 10.68 -22.30 14.72
N ALA A 133 11.06 -22.38 13.44
CA ALA A 133 11.97 -23.38 12.91
C ALA A 133 13.34 -23.29 13.60
N LYS A 134 13.93 -22.09 13.68
CA LYS A 134 15.20 -21.88 14.38
C LYS A 134 15.17 -22.31 15.85
N LYS A 135 14.07 -22.05 16.56
CA LYS A 135 13.89 -22.51 17.95
C LYS A 135 13.82 -24.03 18.08
N ARG A 136 13.37 -24.73 17.04
CA ARG A 136 13.16 -26.19 17.01
C ARG A 136 14.30 -26.94 16.30
N GLN A 137 15.29 -26.23 15.78
CA GLN A 137 16.43 -26.80 15.08
C GLN A 137 17.37 -27.50 16.06
N SER A 138 17.73 -28.75 15.76
CA SER A 138 18.83 -29.45 16.46
C SER A 138 20.19 -28.93 15.99
N LYS A 139 21.19 -28.99 16.87
CA LYS A 139 22.58 -28.66 16.51
C LYS A 139 23.03 -29.54 15.33
N GLY A 140 23.58 -28.91 14.29
CA GLY A 140 24.13 -29.60 13.12
C GLY A 140 23.15 -29.84 11.96
N THR A 141 21.87 -29.49 12.09
CA THR A 141 20.92 -29.57 10.97
C THR A 141 21.03 -28.33 10.07
N ALA A 142 20.92 -28.50 8.76
CA ALA A 142 20.93 -27.39 7.80
C ALA A 142 19.86 -26.34 8.15
N ASN A 143 20.19 -25.06 7.99
CA ASN A 143 19.29 -23.94 8.29
C ASN A 143 18.05 -23.94 7.38
N PRO A 144 16.89 -23.48 7.87
CA PRO A 144 15.72 -23.30 7.02
C PRO A 144 15.93 -22.14 6.04
N ALA A 145 15.18 -22.11 4.95
CA ALA A 145 15.18 -21.00 4.02
C ALA A 145 14.82 -19.69 4.73
N ALA A 146 15.53 -18.61 4.40
CA ALA A 146 15.23 -17.31 4.95
C ALA A 146 13.92 -16.78 4.32
N PRO A 147 13.04 -16.15 5.11
CA PRO A 147 11.90 -15.43 4.59
C PRO A 147 12.34 -14.39 3.57
N LYS A 148 11.60 -14.28 2.46
CA LYS A 148 11.83 -13.25 1.43
C LYS A 148 11.39 -11.85 1.89
N GLY A 149 10.73 -11.79 3.05
CA GLY A 149 10.23 -10.57 3.67
C GLY A 149 8.84 -10.20 3.12
N SER A 150 7.93 -9.77 4.00
CA SER A 150 6.67 -9.18 3.57
C SER A 150 6.92 -7.80 2.96
N ILE A 151 6.39 -7.57 1.75
CA ILE A 151 6.32 -6.24 1.13
C ILE A 151 5.48 -5.25 1.95
N TYR A 152 4.64 -5.76 2.85
CA TYR A 152 3.70 -4.99 3.67
C TYR A 152 3.97 -5.23 5.15
N ASN A 153 4.41 -4.20 5.87
CA ASN A 153 4.74 -4.29 7.31
C ASN A 153 4.11 -3.15 8.14
N GLY A 154 2.98 -2.59 7.67
CA GLY A 154 2.27 -1.47 8.32
C GLY A 154 3.03 -0.14 8.25
N TRP A 155 4.16 -0.12 7.57
CA TRP A 155 4.83 1.09 7.12
C TRP A 155 4.73 1.04 5.59
N ALA A 156 3.59 1.48 5.06
CA ALA A 156 3.32 1.66 3.64
C ALA A 156 4.56 2.22 2.96
N ILE A 157 5.37 1.34 2.38
CA ILE A 157 6.53 1.65 1.55
C ILE A 157 7.51 2.58 2.29
N SER A 158 8.72 2.10 2.59
CA SER A 158 9.84 3.05 2.70
C SER A 158 9.80 3.85 1.40
N TYR A 159 9.24 5.06 1.41
CA TYR A 159 9.33 5.96 0.27
C TYR A 159 10.83 6.13 0.09
N GLY A 160 11.35 5.41 -0.89
CA GLY A 160 12.60 5.75 -1.50
C GLY A 160 12.44 7.22 -1.78
N ASP A 161 13.26 8.00 -1.09
CA ASP A 161 13.59 9.38 -1.37
C ASP A 161 12.86 9.83 -2.62
N ASP A 162 11.64 10.38 -2.45
CA ASP A 162 10.92 10.95 -3.57
C ASP A 162 11.72 12.15 -4.11
N GLY A 163 12.88 12.49 -3.51
CA GLY A 163 13.84 13.48 -3.96
C GLY A 163 13.35 14.91 -3.76
N TYR A 164 12.03 15.07 -3.60
CA TYR A 164 11.33 16.34 -3.65
C TYR A 164 10.91 16.85 -2.27
N TYR A 165 10.66 15.99 -1.27
CA TYR A 165 10.23 16.48 0.04
C TYR A 165 11.41 16.86 0.95
N ARG A 166 11.41 18.13 1.42
CA ARG A 166 12.32 18.61 2.47
C ARG A 166 11.51 19.17 3.63
N SER A 167 11.80 18.67 4.83
CA SER A 167 11.14 19.15 6.04
C SER A 167 11.34 20.65 6.23
N SER A 168 10.27 21.35 6.59
CA SER A 168 10.34 22.78 6.96
C SER A 168 11.02 23.00 8.32
N LYS A 169 11.16 21.95 9.14
CA LYS A 169 11.78 22.01 10.46
C LYS A 169 13.31 21.90 10.33
N LYS A 170 14.01 22.95 10.75
CA LYS A 170 15.47 22.92 10.91
C LYS A 170 15.83 22.38 12.30
N LEU A 171 16.30 21.15 12.36
CA LEU A 171 16.65 20.47 13.60
C LEU A 171 18.17 20.43 13.79
N GLY A 172 18.62 20.73 15.00
CA GLY A 172 20.00 20.47 15.41
C GLY A 172 20.26 18.97 15.61
N PRO A 173 21.54 18.53 15.72
CA PRO A 173 21.91 17.11 15.75
C PRO A 173 21.18 16.28 16.82
N ALA A 174 21.02 16.83 18.03
CA ALA A 174 20.32 16.15 19.12
C ALA A 174 18.82 15.95 18.82
N ALA A 175 18.16 16.97 18.28
CA ALA A 175 16.76 16.90 17.90
C ALA A 175 16.54 15.95 16.71
N THR A 176 17.47 15.93 15.74
CA THR A 176 17.45 14.97 14.63
C THR A 176 17.56 13.52 15.13
N LYS A 177 18.49 13.24 16.05
CA LYS A 177 18.63 11.91 16.65
C LYS A 177 17.38 11.51 17.45
N ARG A 178 16.76 12.48 18.13
CA ARG A 178 15.51 12.26 18.85
C ARG A 178 14.36 11.95 17.89
N LYS A 179 14.21 12.72 16.81
CA LYS A 179 13.23 12.49 15.74
C LYS A 179 13.34 11.07 15.15
N GLN A 180 14.55 10.64 14.79
CA GLN A 180 14.81 9.27 14.32
C GLN A 180 14.40 8.19 15.35
N THR A 181 14.57 8.48 16.64
CA THR A 181 14.15 7.57 17.71
C THR A 181 12.64 7.48 17.83
N VAL A 182 11.94 8.62 17.74
CA VAL A 182 10.47 8.67 17.73
C VAL A 182 9.93 7.93 16.51
N GLU A 183 10.46 8.22 15.32
CA GLU A 183 10.06 7.58 14.06
C GLU A 183 10.24 6.05 14.11
N ARG A 184 11.39 5.57 14.61
CA ARG A 184 11.62 4.13 14.83
C ARG A 184 10.62 3.53 15.81
N THR A 185 10.20 4.27 16.83
CA THR A 185 9.24 3.81 17.84
C THR A 185 7.86 3.66 17.22
N VAL A 186 7.39 4.68 16.49
CA VAL A 186 6.16 4.66 15.69
C VAL A 186 6.18 3.48 14.71
N ARG A 187 7.24 3.34 13.91
CA ARG A 187 7.41 2.24 12.96
C ARG A 187 7.29 0.88 13.63
N ASN A 188 7.91 0.72 14.81
CA ASN A 188 7.81 -0.52 15.59
C ASN A 188 6.40 -0.79 16.14
N ARG A 189 5.61 0.25 16.43
CA ARG A 189 4.19 0.11 16.83
C ARG A 189 3.34 -0.35 15.66
N LEU A 190 3.50 0.29 14.50
CA LEU A 190 2.79 -0.06 13.27
C LEU A 190 3.11 -1.50 12.83
N ARG A 191 4.39 -1.89 12.82
CA ARG A 191 4.82 -3.27 12.53
C ARG A 191 4.25 -4.33 13.47
N LYS A 192 3.86 -3.94 14.68
CA LYS A 192 3.23 -4.82 15.67
C LYS A 192 1.70 -4.84 15.55
N GLY A 193 1.13 -4.14 14.58
CA GLY A 193 -0.32 -3.99 14.43
C GLY A 193 -0.94 -3.13 15.52
N TRP A 194 -0.19 -2.19 16.12
CA TRP A 194 -0.73 -1.26 17.13
C TRP A 194 -0.77 0.19 16.61
N PRO A 195 -1.73 0.51 15.72
CA PRO A 195 -1.86 1.84 15.12
C PRO A 195 -2.28 2.92 16.13
N THR A 196 -3.12 2.60 17.10
CA THR A 196 -3.53 3.56 18.15
C THR A 196 -2.33 4.10 18.94
N GLY A 197 -1.43 3.22 19.38
CA GLY A 197 -0.22 3.65 20.09
C GLY A 197 0.79 4.39 19.21
N ALA A 198 0.73 4.23 17.89
CA ALA A 198 1.50 5.06 16.97
C ALA A 198 0.89 6.47 16.86
N MET A 199 -0.43 6.57 16.77
CA MET A 199 -1.16 7.84 16.73
C MET A 199 -0.95 8.65 18.01
N GLU A 200 -1.05 8.02 19.19
CA GLU A 200 -0.76 8.66 20.49
C GLU A 200 0.61 9.34 20.52
N ILE A 201 1.63 8.70 19.94
CA ILE A 201 2.99 9.28 19.86
C ILE A 201 2.99 10.55 18.99
N LEU A 202 2.27 10.54 17.87
CA LEU A 202 2.18 11.69 16.96
C LEU A 202 1.44 12.88 17.56
N GLU A 203 0.55 12.64 18.52
CA GLU A 203 -0.22 13.68 19.20
C GLU A 203 0.57 14.41 20.30
N THR A 204 1.68 13.83 20.75
CA THR A 204 2.56 14.45 21.76
C THR A 204 3.16 15.78 21.29
N ASP A 205 3.39 16.70 22.23
CA ASP A 205 4.06 17.98 21.94
C ASP A 205 5.49 17.78 21.42
N GLU A 206 6.15 16.71 21.87
CA GLU A 206 7.45 16.31 21.35
C GLU A 206 7.39 16.02 19.85
N ALA A 207 6.42 15.21 19.40
CA ALA A 207 6.26 14.90 18.00
C ALA A 207 5.90 16.15 17.18
N LYS A 208 4.96 16.99 17.65
CA LYS A 208 4.59 18.26 17.00
C LYS A 208 5.77 19.25 16.88
N ARG A 209 6.75 19.16 17.78
CA ARG A 209 7.97 19.97 17.72
C ARG A 209 8.99 19.41 16.71
N LEU A 210 9.14 18.08 16.66
CA LEU A 210 10.16 17.39 15.86
C LEU A 210 9.74 17.17 14.40
N PHE A 211 8.47 16.89 14.14
CA PHE A 211 7.94 16.63 12.82
C PHE A 211 7.18 17.85 12.29
N ASP A 212 7.23 18.06 10.99
CA ASP A 212 6.33 19.01 10.35
C ASP A 212 4.98 18.38 9.99
N ALA A 213 4.10 19.20 9.41
CA ALA A 213 2.74 18.79 9.10
C ALA A 213 2.67 17.67 8.04
N VAL A 214 3.58 17.64 7.06
CA VAL A 214 3.60 16.66 5.96
C VAL A 214 4.16 15.34 6.45
N GLU A 215 5.21 15.36 7.26
CA GLU A 215 5.75 14.17 7.91
C GLU A 215 4.70 13.51 8.81
N ILE A 216 3.96 14.30 9.59
CA ILE A 216 2.85 13.79 10.40
C ILE A 216 1.76 13.18 9.50
N ALA A 217 1.40 13.81 8.37
CA ALA A 217 0.40 13.27 7.45
C ALA A 217 0.85 11.94 6.81
N ARG A 218 2.11 11.83 6.39
CA ARG A 218 2.68 10.58 5.87
C ARG A 218 2.61 9.45 6.89
N ILE A 219 2.98 9.73 8.15
CA ILE A 219 2.87 8.71 9.21
C ILE A 219 1.40 8.35 9.48
N ARG A 220 0.48 9.33 9.46
CA ARG A 220 -0.97 9.07 9.60
C ARG A 220 -1.52 8.20 8.47
N ALA A 221 -1.05 8.35 7.24
CA ALA A 221 -1.40 7.44 6.16
C ALA A 221 -0.96 5.99 6.46
N SER A 222 0.23 5.79 7.02
CA SER A 222 0.66 4.46 7.49
C SER A 222 -0.16 3.94 8.68
N VAL A 223 -0.61 4.83 9.58
CA VAL A 223 -1.54 4.50 10.66
C VAL A 223 -2.89 4.03 10.10
N ALA A 224 -3.43 4.74 9.11
CA ALA A 224 -4.68 4.40 8.43
C ALA A 224 -4.60 3.03 7.74
N GLU A 225 -3.54 2.78 6.97
CA GLU A 225 -3.26 1.48 6.36
C GLU A 225 -3.20 0.37 7.43
N THR A 226 -2.50 0.61 8.54
CA THR A 226 -2.40 -0.38 9.62
C THR A 226 -3.75 -0.63 10.31
N TYR A 227 -4.62 0.37 10.43
CA TYR A 227 -5.99 0.16 10.88
C TYR A 227 -6.78 -0.72 9.90
N TYR A 228 -6.67 -0.45 8.60
CA TYR A 228 -7.33 -1.22 7.55
C TYR A 228 -6.89 -2.69 7.54
N LEU A 229 -5.57 -2.94 7.59
CA LEU A 229 -5.00 -4.29 7.69
C LEU A 229 -5.47 -5.06 8.95
N ASN A 230 -5.96 -4.35 9.96
CA ASN A 230 -6.50 -4.90 11.20
C ASN A 230 -8.04 -4.97 11.22
N ASN A 231 -8.71 -4.79 10.07
CA ASN A 231 -10.18 -4.74 9.91
C ASN A 231 -10.86 -3.67 10.78
N LYS A 232 -10.18 -2.53 10.98
CA LYS A 232 -10.70 -1.37 11.70
C LYS A 232 -11.01 -0.25 10.73
N ASP A 233 -11.96 -0.52 9.84
CA ASP A 233 -12.17 0.28 8.64
C ASP A 233 -12.63 1.71 8.96
N LYS A 234 -13.42 1.88 10.03
CA LYS A 234 -13.87 3.22 10.48
C LYS A 234 -12.71 4.08 10.94
N GLU A 235 -11.81 3.52 11.75
CA GLU A 235 -10.62 4.20 12.22
C GLU A 235 -9.60 4.42 11.10
N ALA A 236 -9.54 3.49 10.14
CA ALA A 236 -8.72 3.64 8.94
C ALA A 236 -9.16 4.84 8.11
N LEU A 237 -10.46 4.96 7.82
CA LEU A 237 -11.04 6.09 7.09
C LEU A 237 -10.77 7.43 7.80
N ALA A 238 -11.05 7.50 9.10
CA ALA A 238 -10.80 8.72 9.87
C ALA A 238 -9.32 9.14 9.85
N ALA A 239 -8.40 8.17 9.97
CA ALA A 239 -6.97 8.44 9.91
C ALA A 239 -6.49 8.83 8.49
N ALA A 240 -7.14 8.30 7.45
CA ALA A 240 -6.87 8.65 6.06
C ALA A 240 -7.34 10.07 5.74
N ASP A 241 -8.56 10.45 6.13
CA ASP A 241 -9.09 11.81 5.94
C ASP A 241 -8.17 12.87 6.58
N ASP A 242 -7.72 12.60 7.80
CA ASP A 242 -6.79 13.44 8.55
C ASP A 242 -5.40 13.58 7.90
N ALA A 243 -5.03 12.62 7.06
CA ALA A 243 -3.80 12.63 6.27
C ALA A 243 -3.98 13.33 4.92
N ALA A 244 -5.10 13.08 4.22
CA ALA A 244 -5.41 13.59 2.89
C ALA A 244 -5.57 15.12 2.84
N GLY A 245 -6.03 15.75 3.93
CA GLY A 245 -6.25 17.19 4.03
C GLY A 245 -5.00 18.09 3.89
N LYS A 246 -3.81 17.53 3.60
CA LYS A 246 -2.52 18.27 3.55
C LYS A 246 -1.82 18.31 2.19
N GLY A 247 -2.53 17.99 1.12
CA GLY A 247 -2.07 18.18 -0.27
C GLY A 247 -1.38 16.97 -0.90
N GLU A 248 -0.90 17.17 -2.13
CA GLU A 248 -0.39 16.16 -3.09
C GLU A 248 0.68 15.20 -2.52
N TRP A 249 1.37 15.58 -1.44
CA TRP A 249 2.41 14.78 -0.78
C TRP A 249 1.89 13.76 0.25
N ALA A 250 0.57 13.72 0.47
CA ALA A 250 -0.14 12.69 1.23
C ALA A 250 -0.97 11.78 0.31
N SER A 251 -0.56 11.62 -0.96
CA SER A 251 -1.18 10.77 -2.00
C SER A 251 -1.52 9.34 -1.53
N GLN A 252 -0.86 8.87 -0.48
CA GLN A 252 -1.11 7.61 0.20
C GLN A 252 -2.43 7.49 0.96
N ALA A 253 -3.11 8.59 1.25
CA ALA A 253 -4.41 8.54 1.91
C ALA A 253 -5.57 8.42 0.92
N HIS A 254 -5.30 8.55 -0.39
CA HIS A 254 -6.32 8.60 -1.43
C HIS A 254 -6.80 7.22 -1.93
N TRP A 255 -6.40 6.12 -1.28
CA TRP A 255 -7.03 4.81 -1.50
C TRP A 255 -8.35 4.64 -0.74
N ALA A 256 -8.58 5.50 0.27
CA ALA A 256 -9.79 5.56 1.08
C ALA A 256 -10.92 6.31 0.37
#